data_AF-A0A401MKI3-F1
#
_entry.id   AF-A0A401MKI3-F1
#
_cell.length_a   1.000
_cell.length_b   1.000
_cell.length_c   1.000
_cell.angle_alpha   90.00
_cell.angle_beta   90.00
_cell.angle_gamma   90.00
#
_symmetry.space_group_name_H-M   'P 1'
#
loop_
_entity.id
_entity.type
_entity.pdbx_description
1 polymer ?
#
loop_
_entity_poly.entity_id
_entity_poly.type
_entity_poly.pdbx_seq_one_letter_code
_entity_poly.pdbx_strand_id
1 'polypeptide(L)'
;MGPRTILVNIDVNTAPSMTGGVGLYARVSSHDQKADLERQTARLSEWAAKAGHKVVRVESEIASGMNGARTKARRLLADPNVTAVVVEHKDRLGRMNVGLVEAALSATGRRLVVLDDGEVEDDLVRDMVEVLTSFCARLYGRRSAKNRARKALEAAAADE
;
A
#
# COMPACT_ATOMS: atom_id res chain seq x y z
N MET A 1 27.61 42.81 38.06
CA MET A 1 27.26 42.14 36.79
C MET A 1 26.57 40.83 37.12
N GLY A 2 25.24 40.83 37.21
CA GLY A 2 24.46 39.63 37.59
C GLY A 2 24.33 38.65 36.42
N PRO A 3 24.07 37.35 36.67
CA PRO A 3 23.89 36.36 35.62
C PRO A 3 22.60 36.66 34.84
N ARG A 4 22.73 36.74 33.52
CA ARG A 4 21.60 36.92 32.59
C ARG A 4 20.88 35.58 32.43
N THR A 5 19.69 35.47 32.97
CA THR A 5 18.77 34.36 32.69
C THR A 5 18.16 34.55 31.30
N ILE A 6 18.36 33.58 30.41
CA ILE A 6 17.67 33.53 29.11
C ILE A 6 16.36 32.78 29.32
N LEU A 7 15.24 33.49 29.21
CA LEU A 7 13.92 32.88 29.07
C LEU A 7 13.79 32.39 27.62
N VAL A 8 13.90 31.08 27.41
CA VAL A 8 13.46 30.47 26.16
C VAL A 8 11.95 30.29 26.27
N ASN A 9 11.20 31.14 25.59
CA ASN A 9 9.80 30.89 25.32
C ASN A 9 9.74 29.67 24.38
N ILE A 10 9.40 28.50 24.92
CA ILE A 10 9.05 27.35 24.09
C ILE A 10 7.65 27.66 23.59
N ASP A 11 7.59 28.41 22.49
CA ASP A 11 6.36 28.58 21.74
C ASP A 11 5.85 27.17 21.40
N VAL A 12 4.72 26.87 22.04
CA VAL A 12 3.68 25.92 21.68
C VAL A 12 4.06 25.14 20.43
N ASN A 13 4.38 23.86 20.62
CA ASN A 13 4.39 22.86 19.56
C ASN A 13 3.01 22.88 18.88
N THR A 14 2.86 23.78 17.91
CA THR A 14 1.73 23.83 17.00
C THR A 14 2.03 22.72 16.02
N ALA A 15 1.79 21.48 16.46
CA ALA A 15 1.52 20.41 15.52
C ALA A 15 0.48 21.00 14.55
N PRO A 16 0.75 21.00 13.23
CA PRO A 16 -0.18 21.59 12.29
C PRO A 16 -1.54 20.97 12.59
N SER A 17 -2.56 21.81 12.79
CA SER A 17 -3.93 21.32 12.93
C SER A 17 -4.25 20.59 11.63
N MET A 18 -4.07 19.28 11.62
CA MET A 18 -4.26 18.50 10.41
C MET A 18 -5.77 18.50 10.12
N THR A 19 -6.21 19.42 9.27
CA THR A 19 -7.58 19.55 8.75
C THR A 19 -7.96 18.43 7.78
N GLY A 20 -7.30 17.28 7.91
CA GLY A 20 -7.51 16.09 7.12
C GLY A 20 -8.60 15.17 7.67
N GLY A 21 -8.76 14.03 7.03
CA GLY A 21 -9.74 13.02 7.41
C GLY A 21 -9.25 11.61 7.11
N VAL A 22 -10.19 10.67 7.10
CA VAL A 22 -9.88 9.27 6.85
C VAL A 22 -9.79 8.99 5.35
N GLY A 23 -8.79 8.22 4.97
CA GLY A 23 -8.65 7.62 3.64
C GLY A 23 -8.98 6.14 3.73
N LEU A 24 -10.04 5.70 3.06
CA LEU A 24 -10.49 4.30 3.08
C LEU A 24 -9.80 3.53 1.96
N TYR A 25 -9.29 2.34 2.26
CA TYR A 25 -8.61 1.49 1.28
C TYR A 25 -9.09 0.05 1.30
N ALA A 26 -9.50 -0.42 0.13
CA ALA A 26 -9.95 -1.79 -0.10
C ALA A 26 -9.10 -2.45 -1.21
N ARG A 27 -8.84 -3.74 -1.07
CA ARG A 27 -8.04 -4.50 -2.03
C ARG A 27 -8.47 -5.96 -2.08
N VAL A 28 -8.58 -6.49 -3.29
CA VAL A 28 -8.64 -7.94 -3.55
C VAL A 28 -7.59 -8.33 -4.57
N SER A 29 -7.25 -9.62 -4.63
CA SER A 29 -6.13 -10.09 -5.45
C SER A 29 -6.52 -10.33 -6.90
N SER A 30 -7.76 -10.72 -7.18
CA SER A 30 -8.23 -10.96 -8.54
C SER A 30 -9.67 -10.51 -8.81
N HIS A 31 -10.02 -10.48 -10.09
CA HIS A 31 -11.28 -9.95 -10.60
C HIS A 31 -12.50 -10.80 -10.20
N ASP A 32 -12.30 -12.08 -9.92
CA ASP A 32 -13.31 -12.97 -9.34
C ASP A 32 -13.81 -12.49 -7.96
N GLN A 33 -12.97 -11.77 -7.22
CA GLN A 33 -13.28 -11.20 -5.91
C GLN A 33 -13.89 -9.79 -5.99
N LYS A 34 -14.29 -9.29 -7.17
CA LYS A 34 -14.81 -7.91 -7.32
C LYS A 34 -16.01 -7.62 -6.43
N ALA A 35 -16.94 -8.58 -6.29
CA ALA A 35 -18.09 -8.42 -5.40
C ALA A 35 -17.65 -8.28 -3.93
N ASP A 36 -16.56 -8.93 -3.54
CA ASP A 36 -16.00 -8.78 -2.19
C ASP A 36 -15.33 -7.43 -1.98
N LEU A 37 -14.62 -6.91 -2.98
CA LEU A 37 -14.05 -5.56 -2.96
C LEU A 37 -15.13 -4.49 -2.73
N GLU A 38 -16.27 -4.63 -3.38
CA GLU A 38 -17.42 -3.73 -3.23
C GLU A 38 -18.00 -3.81 -1.80
N ARG A 39 -18.17 -5.01 -1.25
CA ARG A 39 -18.62 -5.20 0.14
C ARG A 39 -17.63 -4.64 1.15
N GLN A 40 -16.33 -4.87 0.97
CA GLN A 40 -15.27 -4.31 1.81
C GLN A 40 -15.30 -2.78 1.80
N THR A 41 -15.42 -2.17 0.62
CA THR A 41 -15.52 -0.71 0.48
C THR A 41 -16.76 -0.16 1.20
N ALA A 42 -17.90 -0.86 1.10
CA ALA A 42 -19.13 -0.51 1.80
C ALA A 42 -18.98 -0.58 3.33
N ARG A 43 -18.38 -1.66 3.87
CA ARG A 43 -18.12 -1.81 5.31
C ARG A 43 -17.23 -0.70 5.86
N LEU A 44 -16.15 -0.35 5.16
CA LEU A 44 -15.27 0.77 5.54
C LEU A 44 -16.02 2.11 5.57
N SER A 45 -16.88 2.33 4.56
CA SER A 45 -17.67 3.57 4.45
C SER A 45 -18.72 3.67 5.55
N GLU A 46 -19.39 2.56 5.85
CA GLU A 46 -20.37 2.47 6.94
C GLU A 46 -19.72 2.71 8.31
N TRP A 47 -18.55 2.10 8.55
CA TRP A 47 -17.76 2.35 9.76
C TRP A 47 -17.43 3.84 9.92
N ALA A 48 -16.94 4.48 8.85
CA ALA A 48 -16.59 5.90 8.87
C ALA A 48 -17.82 6.79 9.15
N ALA A 49 -18.96 6.47 8.51
CA ALA A 49 -20.21 7.19 8.73
C ALA A 49 -20.72 7.05 10.17
N LYS A 50 -20.71 5.83 10.73
CA LYS A 50 -21.12 5.57 12.12
C LYS A 50 -20.24 6.29 13.13
N ALA A 51 -18.94 6.39 12.86
CA ALA A 51 -17.98 7.08 13.72
C ALA A 51 -17.93 8.60 13.50
N GLY A 52 -18.71 9.15 12.56
CA GLY A 52 -18.68 10.58 12.22
C GLY A 52 -17.35 11.05 11.61
N HIS A 53 -16.56 10.13 11.04
CA HIS A 53 -15.29 10.47 10.43
C HIS A 53 -15.48 11.11 9.05
N LYS A 54 -14.85 12.26 8.83
CA LYS A 54 -14.77 12.89 7.50
C LYS A 54 -13.94 12.00 6.56
N VAL A 55 -14.59 11.38 5.58
CA VAL A 55 -13.92 10.64 4.51
C VAL A 55 -13.39 11.64 3.48
N VAL A 56 -12.07 11.70 3.30
CA VAL A 56 -11.44 12.58 2.30
C VAL A 56 -11.08 11.83 1.02
N ARG A 57 -10.94 10.51 1.12
CA ARG A 57 -10.54 9.67 -0.01
C ARG A 57 -11.02 8.24 0.16
N VAL A 58 -11.43 7.62 -0.95
CA VAL A 58 -11.73 6.18 -1.03
C VAL A 58 -11.00 5.64 -2.23
N GLU A 59 -10.18 4.61 -2.02
CA GLU A 59 -9.43 3.94 -3.07
C GLU A 59 -9.67 2.42 -2.95
N SER A 60 -10.10 1.79 -4.05
CA SER A 60 -10.31 0.35 -4.11
C SER A 60 -9.67 -0.24 -5.36
N GLU A 61 -8.86 -1.28 -5.25
CA GLU A 61 -8.18 -1.88 -6.41
C GLU A 61 -8.11 -3.41 -6.39
N ILE A 62 -8.06 -3.98 -7.59
CA ILE A 62 -7.80 -5.40 -7.81
C ILE A 62 -6.33 -5.53 -8.15
N ALA A 63 -5.53 -6.00 -7.19
CA ALA A 63 -4.09 -6.19 -7.34
C ALA A 63 -3.52 -7.06 -6.21
N SER A 64 -2.43 -7.75 -6.52
CA SER A 64 -1.56 -8.45 -5.58
C SER A 64 -1.21 -7.60 -4.35
N GLY A 65 -1.27 -8.20 -3.16
CA GLY A 65 -0.77 -7.58 -1.93
C GLY A 65 0.76 -7.42 -1.92
N MET A 66 1.45 -8.17 -2.79
CA MET A 66 2.90 -8.11 -3.00
C MET A 66 3.35 -7.00 -3.96
N ASN A 67 2.41 -6.40 -4.72
CA ASN A 67 2.73 -5.34 -5.66
C ASN A 67 2.87 -3.97 -4.97
N GLY A 68 4.10 -3.50 -4.76
CA GLY A 68 4.39 -2.17 -4.21
C GLY A 68 4.12 -0.99 -5.17
N ALA A 69 3.87 -1.24 -6.45
CA ALA A 69 3.61 -0.22 -7.46
C ALA A 69 2.11 0.08 -7.67
N ARG A 70 1.22 -0.47 -6.83
CA ARG A 70 -0.23 -0.22 -6.83
C ARG A 70 -0.56 1.27 -6.85
N THR A 71 -1.14 1.74 -7.96
CA THR A 71 -1.37 3.17 -8.21
C THR A 71 -2.33 3.79 -7.21
N LYS A 72 -3.40 3.06 -6.82
CA LYS A 72 -4.41 3.63 -5.92
C LYS A 72 -3.92 3.67 -4.47
N ALA A 73 -3.24 2.64 -4.00
CA ALA A 73 -2.52 2.66 -2.71
C ALA A 73 -1.52 3.82 -2.62
N ARG A 74 -0.67 4.00 -3.65
CA ARG A 74 0.30 5.11 -3.70
C ARG A 74 -0.40 6.47 -3.66
N ARG A 75 -1.50 6.62 -4.39
CA ARG A 75 -2.28 7.86 -4.42
C ARG A 75 -2.91 8.19 -3.07
N LEU A 76 -3.43 7.18 -2.36
CA LEU A 76 -3.94 7.32 -1.00
C LEU A 76 -2.85 7.75 -0.01
N LEU A 77 -1.70 7.07 -0.04
CA LEU A 77 -0.59 7.35 0.85
C LEU A 77 0.06 8.72 0.58
N ALA A 78 0.03 9.19 -0.67
CA ALA A 78 0.58 10.49 -1.05
C ALA A 78 -0.34 11.69 -0.74
N ASP A 79 -1.62 11.46 -0.44
CA ASP A 79 -2.58 12.54 -0.18
C ASP A 79 -2.36 13.15 1.22
N PRO A 80 -1.94 14.43 1.32
CA PRO A 80 -1.69 15.06 2.61
C PRO A 80 -2.98 15.27 3.43
N ASN A 81 -4.16 15.24 2.80
CA ASN A 81 -5.43 15.36 3.51
C ASN A 81 -5.82 14.06 4.22
N VAL A 82 -5.20 12.92 3.90
CA VAL A 82 -5.46 11.64 4.56
C VAL A 82 -4.63 11.56 5.84
N THR A 83 -5.24 11.84 6.99
CA THR A 83 -4.55 11.78 8.31
C THR A 83 -4.60 10.39 8.94
N ALA A 84 -5.59 9.59 8.56
CA ALA A 84 -5.69 8.19 8.95
C ALA A 84 -6.01 7.34 7.72
N VAL A 85 -5.14 6.37 7.44
CA VAL A 85 -5.39 5.33 6.43
C VAL A 85 -6.17 4.21 7.12
N VAL A 86 -7.32 3.85 6.58
CA VAL A 86 -8.19 2.82 7.16
C VAL A 86 -8.29 1.65 6.20
N VAL A 87 -7.99 0.46 6.71
CA VAL A 87 -8.13 -0.81 6.01
C VAL A 87 -8.92 -1.78 6.86
N GLU A 88 -9.56 -2.75 6.22
CA GLU A 88 -10.26 -3.81 6.96
C GLU A 88 -9.23 -4.68 7.68
N HIS A 89 -8.30 -5.27 6.93
CA HIS A 89 -7.21 -6.09 7.45
C HIS A 89 -5.85 -5.54 7.02
N LYS A 90 -4.79 -5.87 7.77
CA LYS A 90 -3.42 -5.38 7.50
C LYS A 90 -2.91 -5.79 6.11
N ASP A 91 -3.23 -7.01 5.67
CA ASP A 91 -2.86 -7.58 4.38
C ASP A 91 -3.52 -6.87 3.17
N ARG A 92 -4.61 -6.13 3.41
CA ARG A 92 -5.23 -5.28 2.38
C ARG A 92 -4.29 -4.18 1.97
N LEU A 93 -3.63 -3.53 2.94
CA LEU A 93 -2.62 -2.51 2.64
C LEU A 93 -1.40 -3.13 1.96
N GLY A 94 -0.92 -4.27 2.44
CA GLY A 94 0.14 -5.04 1.77
C GLY A 94 0.51 -6.30 2.54
N ARG A 95 1.05 -7.30 1.84
CA ARG A 95 1.53 -8.54 2.47
C ARG A 95 2.83 -8.38 3.22
N MET A 96 3.66 -7.45 2.77
CA MET A 96 4.98 -7.17 3.32
C MET A 96 5.10 -5.67 3.57
N ASN A 97 6.05 -5.29 4.42
CA ASN A 97 6.44 -3.90 4.66
C ASN A 97 5.34 -2.99 5.22
N VAL A 98 4.20 -3.50 5.67
CA VAL A 98 3.15 -2.65 6.28
C VAL A 98 3.67 -1.94 7.53
N GLY A 99 4.50 -2.60 8.33
CA GLY A 99 5.15 -1.94 9.48
C GLY A 99 6.04 -0.76 9.09
N LEU A 100 6.69 -0.80 7.91
CA LEU A 100 7.46 0.34 7.40
C LEU A 100 6.54 1.49 6.96
N VAL A 101 5.40 1.16 6.33
CA VAL A 101 4.39 2.16 5.96
C VAL A 101 3.78 2.81 7.21
N GLU A 102 3.46 2.03 8.22
CA GLU A 102 2.95 2.49 9.51
C GLU A 102 3.96 3.42 10.22
N ALA A 103 5.24 3.05 10.26
CA ALA A 103 6.30 3.90 10.80
C ALA A 103 6.43 5.22 10.02
N ALA A 104 6.35 5.19 8.68
CA ALA A 104 6.42 6.38 7.84
C ALA A 104 5.20 7.30 8.02
N LEU A 105 4.00 6.74 8.14
CA LEU A 105 2.79 7.51 8.49
C LEU A 105 2.96 8.18 9.86
N SER A 106 3.40 7.41 10.86
CA SER A 106 3.59 7.89 12.23
C SER A 106 4.58 9.05 12.31
N ALA A 107 5.68 8.97 11.56
CA ALA A 107 6.68 10.02 11.47
C ALA A 107 6.13 11.37 10.95
N THR A 108 4.98 11.35 10.27
CA THR A 108 4.30 12.54 9.73
C THR A 108 3.01 12.89 10.49
N GLY A 109 2.81 12.31 11.68
CA GLY A 109 1.59 12.54 12.48
C GLY A 109 0.33 11.88 11.89
N ARG A 110 0.51 10.95 10.96
CA ARG A 110 -0.57 10.16 10.34
C ARG A 110 -0.59 8.77 10.96
N ARG A 111 -1.69 8.04 10.83
CA ARG A 111 -1.80 6.68 11.40
C ARG A 111 -2.45 5.68 10.44
N LEU A 112 -2.15 4.41 10.65
CA LEU A 112 -2.88 3.29 10.05
C LEU A 112 -3.93 2.81 11.05
N VAL A 113 -5.15 2.57 10.58
CA VAL A 113 -6.25 1.98 11.34
C VAL A 113 -6.64 0.68 10.65
N VAL A 114 -6.60 -0.42 11.39
CA VAL A 114 -7.03 -1.75 10.95
C VAL A 114 -8.33 -2.05 11.70
N LEU A 115 -9.40 -2.41 10.99
CA LEU A 115 -10.70 -2.68 11.63
C LEU A 115 -10.81 -4.11 12.15
N ASP A 116 -10.07 -5.04 11.56
CA ASP A 116 -10.04 -6.45 11.90
C ASP A 116 -8.61 -7.00 11.72
N ASP A 117 -8.06 -7.57 12.80
CA ASP A 117 -6.70 -8.11 12.85
C ASP A 117 -6.56 -9.49 12.17
N GLY A 118 -7.64 -10.08 11.65
CA GLY A 118 -7.60 -11.32 10.89
C GLY A 118 -6.82 -11.22 9.57
N GLU A 119 -6.27 -12.35 9.11
CA GLU A 119 -5.75 -12.49 7.75
C GLU A 119 -6.68 -13.37 6.92
N VAL A 120 -6.79 -13.09 5.61
CA VAL A 120 -7.60 -13.91 4.70
C VAL A 120 -6.74 -14.94 3.98
N GLU A 121 -6.86 -16.21 4.35
CA GLU A 121 -6.00 -17.32 3.91
C GLU A 121 -5.97 -17.54 2.38
N ASP A 122 -7.12 -17.44 1.70
CA ASP A 122 -7.23 -17.66 0.24
C ASP A 122 -6.29 -16.74 -0.58
N ASP A 123 -6.03 -15.59 0.00
CA ASP A 123 -5.37 -14.48 -0.61
C ASP A 123 -3.82 -14.66 -0.49
N LEU A 124 -3.37 -15.41 0.51
CA LEU A 124 -1.96 -15.79 0.73
C LEU A 124 -1.45 -16.77 -0.34
N VAL A 125 -2.22 -17.80 -0.68
CA VAL A 125 -1.83 -18.79 -1.71
C VAL A 125 -1.65 -18.10 -3.05
N ARG A 126 -2.58 -17.20 -3.39
CA ARG A 126 -2.55 -16.43 -4.64
C ARG A 126 -1.33 -15.50 -4.70
N ASP A 127 -1.04 -14.79 -3.60
CA ASP A 127 0.15 -13.95 -3.51
C ASP A 127 1.45 -14.77 -3.62
N MET A 128 1.52 -15.97 -3.05
CA MET A 128 2.68 -16.87 -3.20
C MET A 128 2.86 -17.34 -4.64
N VAL A 129 1.78 -17.73 -5.32
CA VAL A 129 1.79 -18.10 -6.74
C VAL A 129 2.27 -16.93 -7.60
N GLU A 130 1.83 -15.71 -7.32
CA GLU A 130 2.27 -14.51 -8.04
C GLU A 130 3.75 -14.20 -7.82
N VAL A 131 4.25 -14.34 -6.58
CA VAL A 131 5.67 -14.17 -6.24
C VAL A 131 6.52 -15.19 -6.98
N LEU A 132 6.16 -16.47 -6.92
CA LEU A 132 6.86 -17.54 -7.63
C LEU A 132 6.78 -17.33 -9.15
N THR A 133 5.63 -16.92 -9.68
CA THR A 133 5.46 -16.61 -11.10
C THR A 133 6.35 -15.45 -11.52
N SER A 134 6.41 -14.38 -10.74
CA SER A 134 7.30 -13.24 -10.97
C SER A 134 8.77 -13.64 -10.94
N PHE A 135 9.18 -14.46 -9.96
CA PHE A 135 10.53 -15.02 -9.91
C PHE A 135 10.82 -15.90 -11.12
N CYS A 136 9.92 -16.82 -11.48
CA CYS A 136 10.06 -17.67 -12.66
C CYS A 136 10.15 -16.84 -13.94
N ALA A 137 9.32 -15.82 -14.11
CA ALA A 137 9.39 -14.90 -15.25
C ALA A 137 10.74 -14.16 -15.30
N ARG A 138 11.29 -13.74 -14.15
CA ARG A 138 12.60 -13.07 -14.11
C ARG A 138 13.77 -14.03 -14.31
N LEU A 139 13.73 -15.20 -13.70
CA LEU A 139 14.79 -16.22 -13.73
C LEU A 139 14.82 -16.98 -15.06
N TYR A 140 13.66 -17.36 -15.58
CA TYR A 140 13.53 -18.13 -16.82
C TYR A 140 13.21 -17.24 -18.02
N GLY A 141 12.55 -16.09 -17.85
CA GLY A 141 12.34 -15.14 -18.95
C GLY A 141 13.62 -14.47 -19.41
N ARG A 142 14.57 -14.16 -18.51
CA ARG A 142 15.92 -13.73 -18.91
C ARG A 142 16.72 -14.83 -19.59
N ARG A 143 16.60 -16.09 -19.14
CA ARG A 143 17.25 -17.24 -19.79
C ARG A 143 16.63 -17.54 -21.16
N SER A 144 15.31 -17.47 -21.30
CA SER A 144 14.59 -17.65 -22.55
C SER A 144 14.92 -16.52 -23.54
N ALA A 145 14.92 -15.26 -23.09
CA ALA A 145 15.36 -14.13 -23.90
C ALA A 145 16.84 -14.24 -24.31
N LYS A 146 17.74 -14.59 -23.37
CA LYS A 146 19.17 -14.83 -23.66
C LYS A 146 19.38 -16.00 -24.64
N ASN A 147 18.63 -17.09 -24.49
CA ASN A 147 18.70 -18.24 -25.38
C ASN A 147 18.12 -17.94 -26.76
N ARG A 148 17.03 -17.16 -26.86
CA ARG A 148 16.49 -16.69 -28.13
C ARG A 148 17.46 -15.74 -28.83
N ALA A 149 18.04 -14.79 -28.10
CA ALA A 149 19.06 -13.88 -28.63
C ALA A 149 20.31 -14.65 -29.12
N ARG A 150 20.80 -15.61 -28.33
CA ARG A 150 21.93 -16.47 -28.73
C ARG A 150 21.60 -17.29 -29.99
N LYS A 151 20.45 -17.96 -30.02
CA LYS A 151 20.02 -18.74 -31.20
C LYS A 151 19.86 -17.87 -32.45
N ALA A 152 19.37 -16.63 -32.29
CA ALA A 152 19.26 -15.68 -33.40
C ALA A 152 20.64 -15.24 -33.92
N LEU A 153 21.61 -15.00 -33.03
CA LEU A 153 23.00 -14.70 -33.42
C LEU A 153 23.70 -15.89 -34.08
N GLU A 154 23.48 -17.11 -33.58
CA GLU A 154 24.04 -18.34 -34.17
C GLU A 154 23.47 -18.63 -35.56
N ALA A 155 22.17 -18.41 -35.77
CA ALA A 155 21.55 -18.54 -37.08
C ALA A 155 22.09 -17.49 -38.07
N ALA A 156 22.21 -16.23 -37.64
CA ALA A 156 22.77 -15.16 -38.47
C ALA A 156 24.25 -15.38 -38.85
N ALA A 157 25.02 -16.05 -37.99
CA ALA A 157 26.41 -16.41 -38.25
C ALA A 157 26.60 -17.69 -39.07
N ALA A 158 25.52 -18.46 -39.30
CA ALA A 158 25.54 -19.68 -40.10
C ALA A 158 25.06 -19.46 -41.56
N ASP A 159 24.55 -18.25 -41.87
CA ASP A 159 24.10 -17.83 -43.20
C ASP A 159 25.16 -16.98 -43.95
N GLU A 160 26.39 -16.87 -43.42
CA GLU A 160 27.61 -16.39 -44.12
C GLU A 160 28.54 -17.56 -44.45
#